data_AF-A0A8J2Z2I1-F1
#
_entry.id   AF-A0A8J2Z2I1-F1
#
_cell.length_a   1.000
_cell.length_b   1.000
_cell.length_c   1.000
_cell.angle_alpha   90.00
_cell.angle_beta   90.00
_cell.angle_gamma   90.00
#
_symmetry.space_group_name_H-M   'P 1'
#
loop_
_entity.id
_entity.type
_entity.pdbx_description
1 polymer ?
#
loop_
_entity_poly.entity_id
_entity_poly.type
_entity_poly.pdbx_seq_one_letter_code
_entity_poly.pdbx_strand_id
1 'polypeptide(L)'
;MLIDQLKSIEFESGSVDVLLKSRASAMVEAGEYEALAHFCMECFESERILDPMLWFYLFYSEIDTAKKNITTVLEVIKTYGEYFGENEHLAGNDNALFSKQLFASLRWFYSQLKELVTREIKKLLENEKAQLVTVLSEHAQMFHARLPETLKTKINEDLSQCLDKVAKIKVIAEKEKAVAMLMKDEISRSLVIESEATEETVKDALTNQLQGLPFDVHGKVNSKWYQLTERISLLVKLLKNEKILESAVVYADLQQKLEQFDPMEYFPECFVTLYEHLDGEKLQEISDCIDQYRDSTQWQVLNTRLRLIPHKFDQYKLEKIQKREISTQNNNRFDGEHDMQHKLADSDQHSFDQYDNFESENSLSRYR
;
A
#
# COMPACT_ATOMS: atom_id res chain seq x y z
N MET A 1 2.42 23.76 1.77
CA MET A 1 3.68 22.98 1.79
C MET A 1 4.81 23.89 2.26
N LEU A 2 5.98 23.37 2.64
CA LEU A 2 7.09 24.24 3.10
C LEU A 2 7.64 25.09 1.94
N ILE A 3 7.47 24.62 0.69
CA ILE A 3 7.72 25.42 -0.53
C ILE A 3 6.97 26.76 -0.57
N ASP A 4 5.82 26.90 0.10
CA ASP A 4 5.07 28.15 0.14
C ASP A 4 5.69 29.16 1.11
N GLN A 5 6.39 28.67 2.14
CA GLN A 5 7.21 29.49 3.04
C GLN A 5 8.51 29.91 2.33
N LEU A 6 9.18 28.97 1.63
CA LEU A 6 10.36 29.28 0.80
C LEU A 6 10.09 30.42 -0.21
N LYS A 7 8.92 30.43 -0.86
CA LYS A 7 8.50 31.50 -1.79
C LYS A 7 8.44 32.90 -1.17
N SER A 8 8.42 33.01 0.16
CA SER A 8 8.41 34.30 0.88
C SER A 8 9.80 34.79 1.30
N ILE A 9 10.85 33.99 1.10
CA ILE A 9 12.23 34.33 1.47
C ILE A 9 12.92 34.98 0.25
N GLU A 10 13.46 36.18 0.45
CA GLU A 10 14.36 36.82 -0.51
C GLU A 10 15.77 36.21 -0.37
N PHE A 11 16.23 35.51 -1.40
CA PHE A 11 17.51 34.79 -1.39
C PHE A 11 18.68 35.62 -1.91
N GLU A 12 19.83 35.49 -1.25
CA GLU A 12 21.10 36.14 -1.57
C GLU A 12 22.09 35.12 -2.17
N SER A 13 23.10 35.64 -2.88
CA SER A 13 24.18 34.80 -3.42
C SER A 13 25.23 34.52 -2.34
N GLY A 14 25.42 33.25 -1.98
CA GLY A 14 26.41 32.87 -0.97
C GLY A 14 26.65 31.36 -0.90
N SER A 15 27.25 30.90 0.20
CA SER A 15 27.35 29.47 0.52
C SER A 15 27.06 29.26 2.01
N VAL A 16 26.16 28.33 2.31
CA VAL A 16 25.82 27.94 3.68
C VAL A 16 27.03 27.27 4.37
N ASP A 17 27.21 27.55 5.67
CA ASP A 17 28.27 27.01 6.52
C ASP A 17 28.37 25.47 6.45
N VAL A 18 29.59 24.97 6.40
CA VAL A 18 29.91 23.53 6.33
C VAL A 18 29.39 22.78 7.57
N LEU A 19 29.33 23.42 8.74
CA LEU A 19 28.78 22.84 9.97
C LEU A 19 27.27 22.63 9.86
N LEU A 20 26.54 23.58 9.27
CA LEU A 20 25.09 23.43 9.03
C LEU A 20 24.83 22.30 8.02
N LYS A 21 25.64 22.23 6.95
CA LYS A 21 25.60 21.13 5.97
C LYS A 21 25.88 19.77 6.61
N SER A 22 26.91 19.69 7.47
CA SER A 22 27.25 18.47 8.19
C SER A 22 26.15 18.03 9.16
N ARG A 23 25.48 18.97 9.83
CA ARG A 23 24.33 18.69 10.71
C ARG A 23 23.14 18.15 9.91
N ALA A 24 22.84 18.74 8.76
CA ALA A 24 21.80 18.25 7.86
C ALA A 24 22.08 16.82 7.37
N SER A 25 23.34 16.51 7.02
CA SER A 25 23.75 15.15 6.62
C SER A 25 23.56 14.14 7.75
N ALA A 26 23.89 14.51 9.00
CA ALA A 26 23.68 13.64 10.16
C ALA A 26 22.19 13.33 10.40
N MET A 27 21.30 14.31 10.20
CA MET A 27 19.84 14.09 10.27
C MET A 27 19.33 13.18 9.14
N VAL A 28 19.88 13.29 7.93
CA VAL A 28 19.61 12.36 6.82
C VAL A 28 20.03 10.94 7.18
N GLU A 29 21.23 10.76 7.76
CA GLU A 29 21.77 9.46 8.16
C GLU A 29 20.97 8.82 9.31
N ALA A 30 20.43 9.64 10.21
CA ALA A 30 19.52 9.21 11.28
C ALA A 30 18.07 8.93 10.79
N GLY A 31 17.71 9.36 9.58
CA GLY A 31 16.34 9.25 9.05
C GLY A 31 15.34 10.23 9.67
N GLU A 32 15.82 11.32 10.29
CA GLU A 32 15.02 12.31 11.02
C GLU A 32 14.38 13.36 10.08
N TYR A 33 13.67 12.91 9.03
CA TYR A 33 13.22 13.78 7.93
C TYR A 33 12.31 14.95 8.36
N GLU A 34 11.45 14.77 9.37
CA GLU A 34 10.61 15.86 9.90
C GLU A 34 11.46 16.95 10.58
N ALA A 35 12.44 16.55 11.40
CA ALA A 35 13.38 17.47 12.03
C ALA A 35 14.34 18.13 11.01
N LEU A 36 14.75 17.38 9.98
CA LEU A 36 15.54 17.89 8.86
C LEU A 36 14.78 18.95 8.06
N ALA A 37 13.49 18.75 7.81
CA ALA A 37 12.66 19.74 7.10
C ALA A 37 12.61 21.07 7.85
N HIS A 38 12.36 21.04 9.16
CA HIS A 38 12.41 22.22 10.01
C HIS A 38 13.80 22.86 10.04
N PHE A 39 14.86 22.07 10.22
CA PHE A 39 16.24 22.57 10.23
C PHE A 39 16.65 23.23 8.92
N CYS A 40 16.26 22.67 7.77
CA CYS A 40 16.50 23.29 6.47
C CYS A 40 15.76 24.63 6.34
N MET A 41 14.49 24.71 6.75
CA MET A 41 13.74 25.98 6.74
C MET A 41 14.39 27.04 7.63
N GLU A 42 14.79 26.69 8.87
CA GLU A 42 15.52 27.60 9.75
C GLU A 42 16.80 28.14 9.09
N CYS A 43 17.58 27.27 8.42
CA CYS A 43 18.77 27.68 7.68
C CYS A 43 18.47 28.62 6.50
N PHE A 44 17.37 28.38 5.78
CA PHE A 44 16.96 29.27 4.67
C PHE A 44 16.50 30.64 5.17
N GLU A 45 15.80 30.69 6.30
CA GLU A 45 15.38 31.95 6.94
C GLU A 45 16.55 32.73 7.54
N SER A 46 17.53 32.04 8.16
CA SER A 46 18.68 32.69 8.82
C SER A 46 19.78 33.12 7.83
N GLU A 47 20.20 32.21 6.95
CA GLU A 47 21.32 32.44 6.03
C GLU A 47 20.90 33.16 4.75
N ARG A 48 19.60 33.09 4.39
CA ARG A 48 19.05 33.57 3.11
C ARG A 48 19.77 33.02 1.87
N ILE A 49 20.41 31.85 1.97
CA ILE A 49 21.15 31.23 0.86
C ILE A 49 20.47 29.94 0.44
N LEU A 50 20.06 29.88 -0.83
CA LEU A 50 19.36 28.73 -1.40
C LEU A 50 20.34 27.62 -1.85
N ASP A 51 20.98 26.97 -0.88
CA ASP A 51 21.96 25.91 -1.13
C ASP A 51 21.31 24.64 -1.72
N PRO A 52 21.82 24.09 -2.85
CA PRO A 52 21.21 22.92 -3.50
C PRO A 52 21.11 21.69 -2.60
N MET A 53 22.07 21.47 -1.70
CA MET A 53 22.08 20.27 -0.86
C MET A 53 20.94 20.33 0.16
N LEU A 54 20.81 21.47 0.86
CA LEU A 54 19.69 21.69 1.78
C LEU A 54 18.34 21.71 1.05
N TRP A 55 18.30 22.22 -0.18
CA TRP A 55 17.08 22.25 -0.98
C TRP A 55 16.59 20.84 -1.30
N PHE A 56 17.47 19.96 -1.77
CA PHE A 56 17.13 18.55 -2.01
C PHE A 56 16.80 17.78 -0.72
N TYR A 57 17.42 18.13 0.41
CA TYR A 57 17.11 17.53 1.71
C TYR A 57 15.71 17.91 2.21
N LEU A 58 15.34 19.19 2.14
CA LEU A 58 14.00 19.68 2.47
C LEU A 58 12.95 19.05 1.54
N PHE A 59 13.21 19.08 0.23
CA PHE A 59 12.35 18.52 -0.79
C PHE A 59 12.08 17.02 -0.58
N TYR A 60 13.14 16.22 -0.35
CA TYR A 60 12.97 14.81 -0.05
C TYR A 60 12.22 14.58 1.28
N SER A 61 12.39 15.46 2.27
CA SER A 61 11.69 15.35 3.55
C SER A 61 10.18 15.59 3.42
N GLU A 62 9.73 16.50 2.56
CA GLU A 62 8.30 16.62 2.21
C GLU A 62 7.79 15.37 1.46
N ILE A 63 8.58 14.78 0.54
CA ILE A 63 8.22 13.50 -0.12
C ILE A 63 8.09 12.36 0.90
N ASP A 64 9.03 12.21 1.82
CA ASP A 64 9.01 11.16 2.84
C ASP A 64 7.82 11.33 3.81
N THR A 65 7.48 12.57 4.16
CA THR A 65 6.27 12.88 4.93
C THR A 65 5.00 12.53 4.13
N ALA A 66 4.99 12.82 2.83
CA ALA A 66 3.87 12.56 1.91
C ALA A 66 3.72 11.09 1.48
N LYS A 67 4.71 10.21 1.72
CA LYS A 67 4.83 8.87 1.10
C LYS A 67 3.63 7.93 1.27
N LYS A 68 2.73 8.20 2.22
CA LYS A 68 1.46 7.48 2.43
C LYS A 68 0.39 7.81 1.38
N ASN A 69 0.54 8.89 0.59
CA ASN A 69 -0.37 9.30 -0.46
C ASN A 69 0.40 9.66 -1.74
N ILE A 70 0.34 8.79 -2.76
CA ILE A 70 1.04 9.01 -4.03
C ILE A 70 0.61 10.32 -4.72
N THR A 71 -0.65 10.73 -4.62
CA THR A 71 -1.11 11.99 -5.23
C THR A 71 -0.40 13.19 -4.60
N THR A 72 -0.22 13.20 -3.28
CA THR A 72 0.55 14.25 -2.59
C THR A 72 2.03 14.16 -2.92
N VAL A 73 2.63 12.97 -3.07
CA VAL A 73 4.02 12.84 -3.54
C VAL A 73 4.22 13.44 -4.94
N LEU A 74 3.29 13.18 -5.87
CA LEU A 74 3.33 13.74 -7.23
C LEU A 74 3.20 15.27 -7.22
N GLU A 75 2.31 15.80 -6.38
CA GLU A 75 2.14 17.24 -6.16
C GLU A 75 3.42 17.88 -5.59
N VAL A 76 4.02 17.28 -4.55
CA VAL A 76 5.31 17.72 -3.97
C VAL A 76 6.41 17.75 -5.04
N ILE A 77 6.60 16.69 -5.82
CA ILE A 77 7.62 16.66 -6.88
C ILE A 77 7.38 17.74 -7.93
N LYS A 78 6.12 17.93 -8.34
CA LYS A 78 5.75 18.94 -9.32
C LYS A 78 6.04 20.35 -8.82
N THR A 79 5.54 20.73 -7.64
CA THR A 79 5.67 22.10 -7.11
C THR A 79 7.11 22.48 -6.81
N TYR A 80 7.94 21.54 -6.33
CA TYR A 80 9.37 21.78 -6.15
C TYR A 80 10.10 21.89 -7.50
N GLY A 81 9.76 21.06 -8.49
CA GLY A 81 10.30 21.16 -9.85
C GLY A 81 9.99 22.52 -10.50
N GLU A 82 8.73 22.95 -10.45
CA GLU A 82 8.29 24.26 -10.94
C GLU A 82 9.05 25.40 -10.25
N TYR A 83 9.14 25.38 -8.92
CA TYR A 83 9.88 26.39 -8.15
C TYR A 83 11.38 26.43 -8.50
N PHE A 84 12.02 25.28 -8.73
CA PHE A 84 13.41 25.22 -9.19
C PHE A 84 13.58 25.78 -10.61
N GLY A 85 12.61 25.55 -11.49
CA GLY A 85 12.60 26.11 -12.85
C GLY A 85 12.49 27.63 -12.86
N GLU A 86 11.66 28.20 -11.99
CA GLU A 86 11.38 29.63 -11.88
C GLU A 86 12.49 30.43 -11.15
N ASN A 87 13.22 29.83 -10.20
CA ASN A 87 14.18 30.57 -9.38
C ASN A 87 15.59 30.67 -9.99
N GLU A 88 15.94 31.86 -10.47
CA GLU A 88 17.31 32.16 -10.95
C GLU A 88 18.38 32.08 -9.86
N HIS A 89 18.02 32.20 -8.57
CA HIS A 89 18.96 32.03 -7.45
C HIS A 89 19.48 30.59 -7.33
N LEU A 90 18.71 29.59 -7.79
CA LEU A 90 19.15 28.19 -7.97
C LEU A 90 19.91 27.97 -9.29
N ALA A 91 20.17 29.02 -10.06
CA ALA A 91 20.87 28.97 -11.33
C ALA A 91 22.21 29.74 -11.30
N GLY A 92 22.94 29.62 -10.18
CA GLY A 92 24.20 30.33 -9.94
C GLY A 92 25.19 30.30 -11.12
N ASN A 93 25.28 31.45 -11.80
CA ASN A 93 26.08 31.77 -12.99
C ASN A 93 27.26 30.83 -13.27
N ASP A 94 27.10 29.89 -14.23
CA ASP A 94 28.14 29.06 -14.87
C ASP A 94 29.28 28.54 -13.96
N ASN A 95 28.99 28.32 -12.68
CA ASN A 95 30.00 27.99 -11.71
C ASN A 95 30.19 26.46 -11.66
N ALA A 96 31.36 25.98 -12.09
CA ALA A 96 31.69 24.57 -12.08
C ALA A 96 31.62 23.92 -10.67
N LEU A 97 31.72 24.70 -9.59
CA LEU A 97 31.45 24.22 -8.22
C LEU A 97 29.96 24.00 -7.98
N PHE A 98 29.13 24.96 -8.39
CA PHE A 98 27.67 24.87 -8.30
C PHE A 98 27.14 23.64 -9.07
N SER A 99 27.53 23.46 -10.33
CA SER A 99 27.09 22.31 -11.12
C SER A 99 27.51 20.95 -10.51
N LYS A 100 28.67 20.89 -9.83
CA LYS A 100 29.11 19.68 -9.10
C LYS A 100 28.26 19.42 -7.87
N GLN A 101 27.94 20.46 -7.08
CA GLN A 101 27.09 20.34 -5.90
C GLN A 101 25.66 19.98 -6.27
N LEU A 102 25.10 20.62 -7.31
CA LEU A 102 23.80 20.29 -7.88
C LEU A 102 23.76 18.83 -8.35
N PHE A 103 24.77 18.37 -9.09
CA PHE A 103 24.90 16.98 -9.52
C PHE A 103 24.95 15.99 -8.35
N ALA A 104 25.75 16.27 -7.31
CA ALA A 104 25.83 15.42 -6.13
C ALA A 104 24.49 15.32 -5.39
N SER A 105 23.78 16.45 -5.27
CA SER A 105 22.48 16.55 -4.59
C SER A 105 21.37 15.84 -5.36
N LEU A 106 21.31 16.00 -6.68
CA LEU A 106 20.42 15.26 -7.58
C LEU A 106 20.66 13.75 -7.51
N ARG A 107 21.93 13.33 -7.54
CA ARG A 107 22.31 11.92 -7.47
C ARG A 107 21.90 11.28 -6.14
N TRP A 108 22.12 11.97 -5.03
CA TRP A 108 21.60 11.56 -3.73
C TRP A 108 20.07 11.46 -3.76
N PHE A 109 19.37 12.49 -4.26
CA PHE A 109 17.91 12.55 -4.32
C PHE A 109 17.30 11.38 -5.10
N TYR A 110 17.77 11.11 -6.34
CA TYR A 110 17.28 9.98 -7.12
C TYR A 110 17.60 8.63 -6.46
N SER A 111 18.72 8.52 -5.74
CA SER A 111 19.01 7.31 -4.98
C SER A 111 18.04 7.11 -3.81
N GLN A 112 17.69 8.16 -3.06
CA GLN A 112 16.73 8.07 -1.95
C GLN A 112 15.29 7.87 -2.44
N LEU A 113 14.92 8.49 -3.56
CA LEU A 113 13.62 8.30 -4.19
C LEU A 113 13.45 6.86 -4.70
N LYS A 114 14.48 6.29 -5.33
CA LYS A 114 14.53 4.89 -5.77
C LYS A 114 14.33 3.91 -4.60
N GLU A 115 14.92 4.18 -3.44
CA GLU A 115 14.70 3.40 -2.22
C GLU A 115 13.28 3.55 -1.68
N LEU A 116 12.74 4.77 -1.59
CA LEU A 116 11.36 5.04 -1.15
C LEU A 116 10.33 4.34 -2.05
N VAL A 117 10.52 4.43 -3.38
CA VAL A 117 9.72 3.72 -4.38
C VAL A 117 9.77 2.20 -4.15
N THR A 118 10.96 1.65 -3.86
CA THR A 118 11.14 0.20 -3.68
C THR A 118 10.57 -0.30 -2.35
N ARG A 119 10.67 0.50 -1.28
CA ARG A 119 10.30 0.12 0.09
C ARG A 119 8.84 0.37 0.40
N GLU A 120 8.31 1.54 0.06
CA GLU A 120 6.99 2.00 0.52
C GLU A 120 5.94 1.91 -0.59
N ILE A 121 6.31 2.25 -1.83
CA ILE A 121 5.41 2.29 -2.99
C ILE A 121 5.29 0.89 -3.63
N LYS A 122 4.91 -0.11 -2.83
CA LYS A 122 4.82 -1.53 -3.25
C LYS A 122 3.70 -1.81 -4.25
N LYS A 123 2.72 -0.91 -4.36
CA LYS A 123 1.52 -1.03 -5.19
C LYS A 123 1.08 0.36 -5.67
N LEU A 124 0.79 0.49 -6.95
CA LEU A 124 0.17 1.68 -7.57
C LEU A 124 -0.91 1.24 -8.56
N LEU A 125 -1.83 2.13 -8.90
CA LEU A 125 -2.62 2.00 -10.12
C LEU A 125 -1.75 2.30 -11.36
N GLU A 126 -2.16 1.83 -12.54
CA GLU A 126 -1.41 2.10 -13.78
C GLU A 126 -1.35 3.60 -14.09
N ASN A 127 -2.42 4.35 -13.81
CA ASN A 127 -2.45 5.80 -14.01
C ASN A 127 -1.52 6.55 -13.06
N GLU A 128 -1.46 6.17 -11.77
CA GLU A 128 -0.55 6.75 -10.77
C GLU A 128 0.92 6.46 -11.11
N LYS A 129 1.19 5.23 -11.57
CA LYS A 129 2.51 4.81 -12.06
C LYS A 129 2.92 5.57 -13.31
N ALA A 130 2.03 5.76 -14.28
CA ALA A 130 2.27 6.56 -15.47
C ALA A 130 2.53 8.04 -15.11
N GLN A 131 1.72 8.62 -14.22
CA GLN A 131 1.92 9.98 -13.72
C GLN A 131 3.28 10.13 -13.01
N LEU A 132 3.71 9.15 -12.20
CA LEU A 132 5.02 9.18 -11.55
C LEU A 132 6.17 9.14 -12.58
N VAL A 133 6.06 8.33 -13.63
CA VAL A 133 7.05 8.32 -14.72
C VAL A 133 7.10 9.66 -15.44
N THR A 134 5.94 10.25 -15.76
CA THR A 134 5.84 11.57 -16.41
C THR A 134 6.46 12.67 -15.55
N VAL A 135 6.00 12.81 -14.30
CA VAL A 135 6.45 13.87 -13.37
C VAL A 135 7.96 13.78 -13.10
N LEU A 136 8.52 12.57 -12.95
CA LEU A 136 9.97 12.40 -12.76
C LEU A 136 10.78 12.72 -14.02
N SER A 137 10.21 12.44 -15.20
CA SER A 137 10.86 12.77 -16.49
C SER A 137 10.86 14.27 -16.76
N GLU A 138 9.73 14.94 -16.50
CA GLU A 138 9.58 16.40 -16.59
C GLU A 138 10.52 17.11 -15.59
N HIS A 139 10.49 16.66 -14.32
CA HIS A 139 11.39 17.14 -13.27
C HIS A 139 12.86 17.05 -13.72
N ALA A 140 13.31 15.89 -14.20
CA ALA A 140 14.71 15.73 -14.66
C ALA A 140 15.10 16.68 -15.80
N GLN A 141 14.19 16.96 -16.74
CA GLN A 141 14.45 17.90 -17.84
C GLN A 141 14.72 19.33 -17.33
N MET A 142 14.07 19.76 -16.24
CA MET A 142 14.31 21.07 -15.63
C MET A 142 15.76 21.23 -15.14
N PHE A 143 16.35 20.18 -14.55
CA PHE A 143 17.75 20.20 -14.11
C PHE A 143 18.75 20.04 -15.26
N HIS A 144 18.38 19.32 -16.33
CA HIS A 144 19.23 19.19 -17.52
C HIS A 144 19.54 20.54 -18.18
N ALA A 145 18.66 21.54 -18.06
CA ALA A 145 18.93 22.90 -18.53
C ALA A 145 20.05 23.61 -17.75
N ARG A 146 20.37 23.17 -16.52
CA ARG A 146 21.33 23.79 -15.59
C ARG A 146 22.62 22.97 -15.37
N LEU A 147 22.79 21.83 -16.06
CA LEU A 147 23.95 20.94 -15.91
C LEU A 147 24.83 20.91 -17.18
N PRO A 148 26.16 20.82 -17.05
CA PRO A 148 27.06 20.46 -18.15
C PRO A 148 26.71 19.09 -18.75
N GLU A 149 26.87 18.94 -20.07
CA GLU A 149 26.51 17.73 -20.82
C GLU A 149 27.14 16.44 -20.24
N THR A 150 28.37 16.54 -19.73
CA THR A 150 29.12 15.45 -19.09
C THR A 150 28.53 14.96 -17.76
N LEU A 151 27.64 15.73 -17.14
CA LEU A 151 26.91 15.38 -15.92
C LEU A 151 25.46 14.94 -16.22
N LYS A 152 24.85 15.46 -17.30
CA LYS A 152 23.51 15.03 -17.74
C LYS A 152 23.44 13.54 -18.02
N THR A 153 24.43 12.96 -18.68
CA THR A 153 24.46 11.51 -18.98
C THR A 153 24.36 10.66 -17.72
N LYS A 154 25.13 11.00 -16.68
CA LYS A 154 25.13 10.31 -15.38
C LYS A 154 23.81 10.47 -14.62
N ILE A 155 23.21 11.66 -14.65
CA ILE A 155 21.87 11.86 -14.06
C ILE A 155 20.81 11.05 -14.81
N ASN A 156 20.90 10.94 -16.15
CA ASN A 156 20.01 10.08 -16.93
C ASN A 156 20.17 8.59 -16.59
N GLU A 157 21.39 8.11 -16.28
CA GLU A 157 21.61 6.75 -15.80
C GLU A 157 20.95 6.50 -14.43
N ASP A 158 21.14 7.41 -13.47
CA ASP A 158 20.54 7.31 -12.13
C ASP A 158 19.00 7.45 -12.16
N LEU A 159 18.46 8.36 -13.00
CA LEU A 159 17.03 8.51 -13.26
C LEU A 159 16.45 7.26 -13.93
N SER A 160 17.12 6.74 -14.97
CA SER A 160 16.69 5.54 -15.68
C SER A 160 16.56 4.36 -14.72
N GLN A 161 17.50 4.15 -13.81
CA GLN A 161 17.39 3.15 -12.75
C GLN A 161 16.20 3.35 -11.81
N CYS A 162 15.82 4.60 -11.52
CA CYS A 162 14.63 4.92 -10.72
C CYS A 162 13.34 4.60 -11.50
N LEU A 163 13.24 5.04 -12.77
CA LEU A 163 12.11 4.75 -13.65
C LEU A 163 11.95 3.23 -13.90
N ASP A 164 13.05 2.50 -14.03
CA ASP A 164 13.08 1.04 -14.14
C ASP A 164 12.48 0.33 -12.92
N LYS A 165 12.62 0.94 -11.73
CA LYS A 165 12.00 0.45 -10.49
C LYS A 165 10.51 0.79 -10.47
N VAL A 166 10.11 1.99 -10.87
CA VAL A 166 8.70 2.39 -11.03
C VAL A 166 7.98 1.47 -12.03
N ALA A 167 8.62 1.15 -13.16
CA ALA A 167 8.08 0.23 -14.17
C ALA A 167 7.81 -1.18 -13.61
N LYS A 168 8.60 -1.63 -12.62
CA LYS A 168 8.51 -2.95 -11.97
C LYS A 168 7.55 -2.98 -10.76
N ILE A 169 6.93 -1.86 -10.38
CA ILE A 169 5.89 -1.83 -9.34
C ILE A 169 4.71 -2.71 -9.79
N LYS A 170 4.20 -3.54 -8.87
CA LYS A 170 2.99 -4.32 -9.12
C LYS A 170 1.79 -3.39 -9.22
N VAL A 171 1.19 -3.39 -10.41
CA VAL A 171 -0.01 -2.62 -10.71
C VAL A 171 -1.20 -3.28 -10.01
N ILE A 172 -1.90 -2.52 -9.18
CA ILE A 172 -3.26 -2.86 -8.75
C ILE A 172 -4.10 -2.79 -10.02
N ALA A 173 -4.55 -3.94 -10.49
CA ALA A 173 -5.39 -4.02 -11.68
C ALA A 173 -6.60 -3.10 -11.48
N GLU A 174 -6.87 -2.23 -12.46
CA GLU A 174 -7.95 -1.24 -12.37
C GLU A 174 -9.32 -1.87 -12.04
N LYS A 175 -9.48 -3.17 -12.33
CA LYS A 175 -10.60 -4.01 -11.90
C LYS A 175 -10.87 -3.95 -10.39
N GLU A 176 -9.87 -3.91 -9.52
CA GLU A 176 -10.08 -3.84 -8.07
C GLU A 176 -10.65 -2.48 -7.65
N LYS A 177 -10.17 -1.38 -8.25
CA LYS A 177 -10.71 -0.03 -8.01
C LYS A 177 -12.05 0.20 -8.70
N ALA A 178 -12.25 -0.34 -9.90
CA ALA A 178 -13.53 -0.32 -10.62
C ALA A 178 -14.60 -1.12 -9.85
N VAL A 179 -14.23 -2.25 -9.24
CA VAL A 179 -15.11 -3.01 -8.34
C VAL A 179 -15.43 -2.21 -7.07
N ALA A 180 -14.47 -1.51 -6.47
CA ALA A 180 -14.73 -0.61 -5.33
C ALA A 180 -15.55 0.65 -5.70
N MET A 181 -15.39 1.19 -6.90
CA MET A 181 -16.09 2.38 -7.38
C MET A 181 -17.51 2.05 -7.86
N LEU A 182 -17.69 0.91 -8.54
CA LEU A 182 -19.01 0.34 -8.80
C LEU A 182 -19.74 0.00 -7.50
N MET A 183 -19.06 -0.49 -6.45
CA MET A 183 -19.69 -0.60 -5.12
C MET A 183 -20.14 0.76 -4.59
N LYS A 184 -19.35 1.82 -4.74
CA LYS A 184 -19.71 3.16 -4.24
C LYS A 184 -20.92 3.76 -4.98
N ASP A 185 -20.99 3.56 -6.30
CA ASP A 185 -22.13 3.98 -7.12
C ASP A 185 -23.35 3.06 -6.94
N GLU A 186 -23.18 1.75 -6.72
CA GLU A 186 -24.26 0.79 -6.47
C GLU A 186 -24.84 0.94 -5.06
N ILE A 187 -24.04 1.33 -4.05
CA ILE A 187 -24.51 1.83 -2.75
C ILE A 187 -25.31 3.14 -2.92
N SER A 188 -24.82 4.05 -3.77
CA SER A 188 -25.53 5.32 -4.04
C SER A 188 -26.84 5.12 -4.80
N ARG A 189 -26.97 4.04 -5.60
CA ARG A 189 -28.20 3.67 -6.31
C ARG A 189 -29.15 2.81 -5.46
N SER A 190 -28.64 1.95 -4.56
CA SER A 190 -29.48 1.17 -3.64
C SER A 190 -30.20 2.05 -2.60
N LEU A 191 -29.70 3.27 -2.37
CA LEU A 191 -30.40 4.30 -1.58
C LEU A 191 -31.59 4.97 -2.29
N VAL A 192 -31.82 4.69 -3.58
CA VAL A 192 -32.89 5.32 -4.39
C VAL A 192 -33.90 4.31 -4.94
N ILE A 193 -33.59 3.01 -4.94
CA ILE A 193 -34.44 1.96 -5.51
C ILE A 193 -34.70 0.85 -4.49
N GLU A 194 -35.42 1.19 -3.41
CA GLU A 194 -36.21 0.22 -2.62
C GLU A 194 -37.22 0.95 -1.70
N SER A 195 -38.07 1.79 -2.30
CA SER A 195 -39.34 2.21 -1.69
C SER A 195 -40.50 1.52 -2.41
N GLU A 196 -40.76 0.24 -2.08
CA GLU A 196 -42.07 -0.45 -2.19
C GLU A 196 -41.93 -1.95 -1.85
N ALA A 197 -41.72 -2.27 -0.56
CA ALA A 197 -42.26 -3.47 0.13
C ALA A 197 -41.69 -3.63 1.56
N THR A 198 -42.42 -3.14 2.56
CA THR A 198 -42.50 -3.72 3.92
C THR A 198 -41.21 -4.18 4.64
N GLU A 199 -40.41 -3.26 5.17
CA GLU A 199 -39.44 -3.50 6.29
C GLU A 199 -39.45 -2.35 7.32
N GLU A 200 -40.64 -1.93 7.76
CA GLU A 200 -40.86 -0.72 8.59
C GLU A 200 -40.62 -0.93 10.11
N THR A 201 -39.73 -1.84 10.50
CA THR A 201 -39.48 -2.17 11.94
C THR A 201 -38.01 -2.33 12.34
N VAL A 202 -37.05 -2.29 11.40
CA VAL A 202 -35.62 -2.50 11.71
C VAL A 202 -34.75 -1.26 11.46
N LYS A 203 -35.10 -0.40 10.48
CA LYS A 203 -34.29 0.79 10.13
C LYS A 203 -34.34 1.89 11.20
N ASP A 204 -35.47 2.08 11.87
CA ASP A 204 -35.63 3.18 12.84
C ASP A 204 -34.94 2.94 14.19
N ALA A 205 -34.69 1.69 14.57
CA ALA A 205 -33.92 1.37 15.76
C ALA A 205 -32.42 1.66 15.57
N LEU A 206 -31.85 1.24 14.44
CA LEU A 206 -30.41 1.30 14.22
C LEU A 206 -29.92 2.70 13.77
N THR A 207 -30.74 3.44 13.02
CA THR A 207 -30.38 4.79 12.55
C THR A 207 -30.31 5.81 13.70
N ASN A 208 -31.10 5.60 14.76
CA ASN A 208 -31.06 6.46 15.96
C ASN A 208 -29.91 6.08 16.92
N GLN A 209 -29.44 4.83 16.94
CA GLN A 209 -28.27 4.43 17.73
C GLN A 209 -26.93 4.92 17.15
N LEU A 210 -26.87 5.28 15.86
CA LEU A 210 -25.64 5.78 15.20
C LEU A 210 -25.33 7.26 15.48
N GLN A 211 -26.17 7.99 16.21
CA GLN A 211 -25.96 9.42 16.51
C GLN A 211 -24.93 9.71 17.62
N GLY A 212 -24.28 8.69 18.20
CA GLY A 212 -23.39 8.82 19.37
C GLY A 212 -21.93 8.36 19.19
N LEU A 213 -21.50 7.95 17.99
CA LEU A 213 -20.15 7.38 17.81
C LEU A 213 -19.03 8.44 17.83
N PRO A 214 -17.87 8.15 18.43
CA PRO A 214 -16.76 9.09 18.49
C PRO A 214 -16.13 9.24 17.11
N PHE A 215 -16.32 10.41 16.52
CA PHE A 215 -15.54 10.83 15.36
C PHE A 215 -14.08 11.02 15.77
N ASP A 216 -13.15 10.56 14.92
CA ASP A 216 -11.77 11.06 14.94
C ASP A 216 -11.80 12.60 14.78
N VAL A 217 -10.75 13.29 15.24
CA VAL A 217 -10.59 14.76 15.28
C VAL A 217 -10.77 15.42 13.89
N HIS A 218 -10.79 14.62 12.82
CA HIS A 218 -11.00 15.03 11.43
C HIS A 218 -12.28 14.47 10.78
N GLY A 219 -13.26 13.98 11.55
CA GLY A 219 -14.59 13.61 11.05
C GLY A 219 -14.63 12.38 10.13
N LYS A 220 -13.55 11.59 10.07
CA LYS A 220 -13.47 10.37 9.26
C LYS A 220 -13.90 9.16 10.09
N VAL A 221 -14.87 8.41 9.59
CA VAL A 221 -15.24 7.11 10.17
C VAL A 221 -14.03 6.17 10.09
N ASN A 222 -13.61 5.64 11.23
CA ASN A 222 -12.51 4.67 11.30
C ASN A 222 -12.84 3.45 10.42
N SER A 223 -12.00 3.17 9.41
CA SER A 223 -12.28 2.13 8.42
C SER A 223 -12.31 0.72 9.02
N LYS A 224 -11.57 0.48 10.11
CA LYS A 224 -11.64 -0.79 10.87
C LYS A 224 -12.98 -0.91 11.60
N TRP A 225 -13.46 0.18 12.18
CA TRP A 225 -14.76 0.24 12.87
C TRP A 225 -15.92 0.00 11.89
N TYR A 226 -15.89 0.67 10.73
CA TYR A 226 -16.89 0.42 9.68
C TYR A 226 -16.93 -1.05 9.25
N GLN A 227 -15.78 -1.65 8.93
CA GLN A 227 -15.69 -3.07 8.55
C GLN A 227 -16.19 -4.01 9.66
N LEU A 228 -15.96 -3.68 10.92
CA LEU A 228 -16.47 -4.45 12.06
C LEU A 228 -18.01 -4.38 12.12
N THR A 229 -18.59 -3.18 12.05
CA THR A 229 -20.05 -2.99 12.05
C THR A 229 -20.75 -3.65 10.85
N GLU A 230 -20.14 -3.60 9.66
CA GLU A 230 -20.62 -4.30 8.45
C GLU A 230 -20.66 -5.82 8.65
N ARG A 231 -19.63 -6.40 9.28
CA ARG A 231 -19.56 -7.84 9.59
C ARG A 231 -20.60 -8.26 10.63
N ILE A 232 -20.82 -7.46 11.67
CA ILE A 232 -21.87 -7.70 12.67
C ILE A 232 -23.25 -7.69 12.01
N SER A 233 -23.54 -6.68 11.18
CA SER A 233 -24.80 -6.56 10.44
C SER A 233 -25.03 -7.74 9.48
N LEU A 234 -23.99 -8.16 8.75
CA LEU A 234 -24.02 -9.35 7.90
C LEU A 234 -24.32 -10.63 8.70
N LEU A 235 -23.68 -10.80 9.86
CA LEU A 235 -23.93 -11.96 10.72
C LEU A 235 -25.37 -12.00 11.22
N VAL A 236 -25.90 -10.89 11.76
CA VAL A 236 -27.32 -10.79 12.18
C VAL A 236 -28.27 -11.11 11.01
N LYS A 237 -27.97 -10.65 9.80
CA LYS A 237 -28.75 -10.97 8.59
C LYS A 237 -28.71 -12.46 8.25
N LEU A 238 -27.54 -13.12 8.34
CA LEU A 238 -27.41 -14.54 8.04
C LEU A 238 -28.10 -15.43 9.08
N LEU A 239 -28.02 -15.08 10.37
CA LEU A 239 -28.73 -15.76 11.46
C LEU A 239 -30.25 -15.66 11.29
N LYS A 240 -30.78 -14.49 10.94
CA LYS A 240 -32.21 -14.30 10.63
C LYS A 240 -32.70 -15.10 9.42
N ASN A 241 -31.80 -15.53 8.54
CA ASN A 241 -32.09 -16.32 7.35
C ASN A 241 -31.69 -17.81 7.51
N GLU A 242 -31.43 -18.26 8.74
CA GLU A 242 -31.06 -19.65 9.09
C GLU A 242 -29.84 -20.19 8.31
N LYS A 243 -28.97 -19.30 7.83
CA LYS A 243 -27.78 -19.67 7.06
C LYS A 243 -26.62 -20.01 8.00
N ILE A 244 -26.71 -21.16 8.68
CA ILE A 244 -25.80 -21.53 9.77
C ILE A 244 -24.33 -21.61 9.29
N LEU A 245 -24.06 -22.28 8.17
CA LEU A 245 -22.69 -22.42 7.64
C LEU A 245 -22.08 -21.07 7.24
N GLU A 246 -22.84 -20.22 6.55
CA GLU A 246 -22.41 -18.86 6.21
C GLU A 246 -22.22 -17.99 7.47
N SER A 247 -23.09 -18.13 8.47
CA SER A 247 -22.99 -17.42 9.76
C SER A 247 -21.72 -17.82 10.50
N ALA A 248 -21.39 -19.12 10.55
CA ALA A 248 -20.18 -19.64 11.16
C ALA A 248 -18.90 -19.06 10.54
N VAL A 249 -18.84 -18.95 9.21
CA VAL A 249 -17.69 -18.34 8.50
C VAL A 249 -17.55 -16.85 8.82
N VAL A 250 -18.65 -16.11 8.97
CA VAL A 250 -18.61 -14.69 9.37
C VAL A 250 -18.23 -14.52 10.84
N TYR A 251 -18.75 -15.39 11.72
CA TYR A 251 -18.44 -15.38 13.15
C TYR A 251 -16.96 -15.65 13.43
N ALA A 252 -16.34 -16.60 12.71
CA ALA A 252 -14.90 -16.87 12.81
C ALA A 252 -14.03 -15.67 12.34
N ASP A 253 -14.42 -14.96 11.27
CA ASP A 253 -13.75 -13.72 10.82
C ASP A 253 -13.91 -12.57 11.82
N LEU A 254 -15.03 -12.54 12.56
CA LEU A 254 -15.24 -11.61 13.68
C LEU A 254 -14.36 -11.95 14.88
N GLN A 255 -14.37 -13.21 15.37
CA GLN A 255 -13.54 -13.63 16.49
C GLN A 255 -12.05 -13.32 16.26
N GLN A 256 -11.51 -13.63 15.07
CA GLN A 256 -10.11 -13.31 14.74
C GLN A 256 -9.79 -11.80 14.80
N LYS A 257 -10.78 -10.92 14.60
CA LYS A 257 -10.61 -9.46 14.72
C LYS A 257 -10.75 -8.98 16.17
N LEU A 258 -11.60 -9.63 16.95
CA LEU A 258 -11.83 -9.35 18.37
C LEU A 258 -10.65 -9.84 19.25
N GLU A 259 -9.91 -10.86 18.82
CA GLU A 259 -8.65 -11.30 19.47
C GLU A 259 -7.58 -10.19 19.63
N GLN A 260 -7.63 -9.14 18.81
CA GLN A 260 -6.61 -8.06 18.79
C GLN A 260 -7.13 -6.73 19.36
N PHE A 261 -8.42 -6.64 19.67
CA PHE A 261 -9.10 -5.44 20.17
C PHE A 261 -10.46 -5.88 20.68
N ASP A 262 -10.78 -5.61 21.94
CA ASP A 262 -12.09 -5.93 22.52
C ASP A 262 -13.04 -4.71 22.50
N PRO A 263 -13.78 -4.46 21.39
CA PRO A 263 -14.77 -3.40 21.31
C PRO A 263 -15.97 -3.61 22.24
N MET A 264 -16.14 -4.76 22.89
CA MET A 264 -17.22 -4.95 23.88
C MET A 264 -16.94 -4.14 25.14
N GLU A 265 -15.67 -3.93 25.49
CA GLU A 265 -15.25 -3.08 26.61
C GLU A 265 -15.49 -1.58 26.35
N TYR A 266 -15.39 -1.15 25.09
CA TYR A 266 -15.45 0.28 24.70
C TYR A 266 -16.77 0.73 24.06
N PHE A 267 -17.52 -0.19 23.42
CA PHE A 267 -18.73 0.11 22.64
C PHE A 267 -19.79 -1.02 22.74
N PRO A 268 -20.20 -1.44 23.95
CA PRO A 268 -21.10 -2.58 24.15
C PRO A 268 -22.46 -2.42 23.45
N GLU A 269 -22.95 -1.19 23.27
CA GLU A 269 -24.25 -0.89 22.65
C GLU A 269 -24.33 -1.41 21.22
N CYS A 270 -23.21 -1.41 20.48
CA CYS A 270 -23.16 -1.88 19.10
C CYS A 270 -23.28 -3.40 18.95
N PHE A 271 -23.19 -4.15 20.05
CA PHE A 271 -23.27 -5.61 20.07
C PHE A 271 -24.56 -6.14 20.71
N VAL A 272 -25.40 -5.29 21.32
CA VAL A 272 -26.66 -5.71 21.97
C VAL A 272 -27.54 -6.51 21.00
N THR A 273 -27.80 -5.97 19.80
CA THR A 273 -28.58 -6.64 18.75
C THR A 273 -27.94 -7.95 18.30
N LEU A 274 -26.62 -8.11 18.40
CA LEU A 274 -25.93 -9.36 18.09
C LEU A 274 -26.23 -10.41 19.17
N TYR A 275 -26.13 -10.06 20.45
CA TYR A 275 -26.41 -10.97 21.57
C TYR A 275 -27.89 -11.34 21.70
N GLU A 276 -28.82 -10.48 21.29
CA GLU A 276 -30.24 -10.83 21.18
C GLU A 276 -30.52 -11.95 20.15
N HIS A 277 -29.63 -12.12 19.16
CA HIS A 277 -29.80 -13.10 18.08
C HIS A 277 -28.83 -14.31 18.20
N LEU A 278 -27.75 -14.18 18.96
CA LEU A 278 -26.84 -15.25 19.40
C LEU A 278 -27.22 -15.71 20.81
N ASP A 279 -28.28 -16.50 20.88
CA ASP A 279 -28.55 -17.33 22.06
C ASP A 279 -27.50 -18.46 22.20
N GLY A 280 -27.46 -19.09 23.38
CA GLY A 280 -26.47 -20.12 23.70
C GLY A 280 -26.59 -21.39 22.85
N GLU A 281 -27.77 -21.70 22.30
CA GLU A 281 -27.98 -22.86 21.44
C GLU A 281 -27.40 -22.60 20.04
N LYS A 282 -27.71 -21.45 19.43
CA LYS A 282 -27.12 -21.04 18.15
C LYS A 282 -25.62 -20.84 18.22
N LEU A 283 -25.09 -20.33 19.35
CA LEU A 283 -23.65 -20.22 19.55
C LEU A 283 -22.98 -21.61 19.54
N GLN A 284 -23.62 -22.62 20.13
CA GLN A 284 -23.14 -24.00 20.08
C GLN A 284 -23.23 -24.57 18.66
N GLU A 285 -24.34 -24.40 17.95
CA GLU A 285 -24.49 -24.83 16.54
C GLU A 285 -23.42 -24.20 15.63
N ILE A 286 -23.10 -22.93 15.84
CA ILE A 286 -22.02 -22.22 15.13
C ILE A 286 -20.66 -22.83 15.47
N SER A 287 -20.38 -23.11 16.74
CA SER A 287 -19.12 -23.73 17.18
C SER A 287 -18.94 -25.13 16.58
N ASP A 288 -19.98 -25.97 16.67
CA ASP A 288 -19.98 -27.32 16.12
C ASP A 288 -19.79 -27.29 14.59
N CYS A 289 -20.40 -26.32 13.91
CA CYS A 289 -20.22 -26.11 12.48
C CYS A 289 -18.80 -25.63 12.11
N ILE A 290 -18.18 -24.75 12.92
CA ILE A 290 -16.77 -24.38 12.77
C ILE A 290 -15.90 -25.65 12.86
N ASP A 291 -16.01 -26.40 13.95
CA ASP A 291 -15.15 -27.55 14.20
C ASP A 291 -15.35 -28.68 13.17
N GLN A 292 -16.59 -28.89 12.70
CA GLN A 292 -16.89 -29.89 11.67
C GLN A 292 -16.38 -29.50 10.27
N TYR A 293 -16.44 -28.21 9.89
CA TYR A 293 -16.23 -27.80 8.50
C TYR A 293 -14.96 -26.97 8.23
N ARG A 294 -14.21 -26.51 9.23
CA ARG A 294 -13.02 -25.64 9.10
C ARG A 294 -12.03 -26.03 7.99
N ASP A 295 -11.73 -27.32 7.87
CA ASP A 295 -10.76 -27.84 6.90
C ASP A 295 -11.41 -28.29 5.57
N SER A 296 -12.72 -28.16 5.44
CA SER A 296 -13.45 -28.55 4.24
C SER A 296 -13.24 -27.58 3.07
N THR A 297 -13.26 -28.10 1.84
CA THR A 297 -13.22 -27.28 0.61
C THR A 297 -14.33 -26.22 0.60
N GLN A 298 -15.50 -26.55 1.14
CA GLN A 298 -16.67 -25.67 1.20
C GLN A 298 -16.38 -24.46 2.10
N TRP A 299 -15.81 -24.69 3.28
CA TRP A 299 -15.34 -23.63 4.19
C TRP A 299 -14.24 -22.77 3.57
N GLN A 300 -13.24 -23.37 2.94
CA GLN A 300 -12.15 -22.63 2.29
C GLN A 300 -12.65 -21.75 1.14
N VAL A 301 -13.62 -22.22 0.35
CA VAL A 301 -14.30 -21.42 -0.69
C VAL A 301 -15.09 -20.27 -0.08
N LEU A 302 -15.86 -20.51 1.00
CA LEU A 302 -16.64 -19.47 1.67
C LEU A 302 -15.75 -18.42 2.33
N ASN A 303 -14.72 -18.82 3.09
CA ASN A 303 -13.77 -17.91 3.72
C ASN A 303 -13.02 -17.06 2.69
N THR A 304 -12.57 -17.68 1.59
CA THR A 304 -11.96 -16.94 0.46
C THR A 304 -12.96 -15.95 -0.16
N ARG A 305 -14.21 -16.35 -0.37
CA ARG A 305 -15.27 -15.47 -0.88
C ARG A 305 -15.59 -14.33 0.08
N LEU A 306 -15.63 -14.59 1.39
CA LEU A 306 -15.91 -13.59 2.42
C LEU A 306 -14.83 -12.49 2.45
N ARG A 307 -13.58 -12.86 2.19
CA ARG A 307 -12.43 -11.94 2.05
C ARG A 307 -12.45 -11.15 0.74
N LEU A 308 -12.85 -11.78 -0.37
CA LEU A 308 -12.82 -11.15 -1.71
C LEU A 308 -14.06 -10.32 -2.04
N ILE A 309 -15.25 -10.75 -1.62
CA ILE A 309 -16.55 -10.15 -1.99
C ILE A 309 -17.53 -10.14 -0.79
N PRO A 310 -17.29 -9.31 0.26
CA PRO A 310 -18.11 -9.24 1.47
C PRO A 310 -19.61 -8.99 1.22
N HIS A 311 -19.89 -7.96 0.44
CA HIS A 311 -21.21 -7.37 0.17
C HIS A 311 -22.14 -8.22 -0.73
N LYS A 312 -21.67 -9.36 -1.25
CA LYS A 312 -22.45 -10.35 -2.04
C LYS A 312 -22.24 -11.78 -1.50
N PHE A 313 -21.99 -11.88 -0.20
CA PHE A 313 -21.80 -13.16 0.51
C PHE A 313 -23.13 -13.85 0.80
N ASP A 314 -24.11 -13.10 1.32
CA ASP A 314 -25.49 -13.54 1.57
C ASP A 314 -26.23 -14.02 0.30
N GLN A 315 -25.89 -13.46 -0.86
CA GLN A 315 -26.41 -13.83 -2.18
C GLN A 315 -25.81 -15.13 -2.75
N TYR A 316 -24.81 -15.72 -2.11
CA TYR A 316 -24.20 -16.96 -2.59
C TYR A 316 -25.09 -18.18 -2.30
N LYS A 317 -25.03 -19.18 -3.20
CA LYS A 317 -25.65 -20.49 -3.04
C LYS A 317 -24.62 -21.58 -3.35
N LEU A 318 -24.35 -22.45 -2.38
CA LEU A 318 -23.39 -23.56 -2.48
C LEU A 318 -23.82 -24.69 -3.43
N GLU A 319 -25.09 -24.70 -3.88
CA GLU A 319 -25.71 -25.71 -4.76
C GLU A 319 -24.89 -26.08 -6.02
N LYS A 320 -23.97 -25.22 -6.47
CA LYS A 320 -23.09 -25.48 -7.63
C LYS A 320 -21.87 -26.38 -7.34
N ILE A 321 -21.50 -26.61 -6.08
CA ILE A 321 -20.33 -27.44 -5.71
C ILE A 321 -20.74 -28.91 -5.52
N GLN A 322 -21.85 -29.17 -4.83
CA GLN A 322 -22.36 -30.53 -4.55
C GLN A 322 -22.53 -31.39 -5.83
N LYS A 323 -22.88 -30.78 -6.97
CA LYS A 323 -23.04 -31.49 -8.26
C LYS A 323 -21.75 -32.09 -8.83
N ARG A 324 -20.55 -31.66 -8.38
CA ARG A 324 -19.27 -32.28 -8.80
C ARG A 324 -18.83 -33.41 -7.88
N GLU A 325 -19.09 -33.31 -6.57
CA GLU A 325 -18.71 -34.35 -5.61
C GLU A 325 -19.50 -35.64 -5.85
N ILE A 326 -20.82 -35.54 -6.09
CA ILE A 326 -21.69 -36.69 -6.40
C ILE A 326 -21.29 -37.39 -7.73
N SER A 327 -20.82 -36.64 -8.74
CA SER A 327 -20.41 -37.26 -10.02
C SER A 327 -19.04 -37.91 -9.96
N THR A 328 -18.23 -37.65 -8.92
CA THR A 328 -16.87 -38.18 -8.80
C THR A 328 -16.84 -39.47 -7.97
N GLN A 329 -17.79 -39.67 -7.06
CA GLN A 329 -17.90 -40.93 -6.29
C GLN A 329 -18.56 -42.08 -7.06
N ASN A 330 -19.41 -41.81 -8.07
CA ASN A 330 -20.12 -42.85 -8.82
C ASN A 330 -19.32 -43.49 -9.97
N ASN A 331 -18.15 -42.97 -10.35
CA ASN A 331 -17.36 -43.47 -11.49
C ASN A 331 -16.21 -44.42 -11.11
N ASN A 332 -16.05 -44.79 -9.83
CA ASN A 332 -14.94 -45.65 -9.35
C ASN A 332 -15.39 -47.06 -8.89
N ARG A 333 -16.41 -47.64 -9.54
CA ARG A 333 -16.78 -49.07 -9.44
C ARG A 333 -17.19 -49.57 -10.81
N PHE A 334 -16.70 -50.77 -11.19
CA PHE A 334 -16.52 -51.27 -12.57
C PHE A 334 -15.38 -50.54 -13.30
N ASP A 335 -14.35 -51.19 -13.87
CA ASP A 335 -14.05 -52.63 -13.99
C ASP A 335 -12.57 -52.92 -13.68
N GLY A 336 -12.26 -54.19 -13.42
CA GLY A 336 -10.90 -54.68 -13.19
C GLY A 336 -10.37 -55.59 -14.30
N GLU A 337 -9.08 -55.89 -14.18
CA GLU A 337 -8.33 -56.98 -14.83
C GLU A 337 -7.94 -56.83 -16.31
N HIS A 338 -6.84 -57.53 -16.65
CA HIS A 338 -6.04 -57.49 -17.88
C HIS A 338 -5.28 -56.16 -18.16
N ASP A 339 -4.01 -56.16 -18.59
CA ASP A 339 -3.12 -57.30 -18.89
C ASP A 339 -1.63 -56.98 -18.63
N MET A 340 -0.81 -58.03 -18.76
CA MET A 340 0.61 -58.10 -18.40
C MET A 340 1.57 -57.61 -19.51
N GLN A 341 2.86 -57.46 -19.14
CA GLN A 341 4.09 -57.63 -19.95
C GLN A 341 4.78 -56.44 -20.69
N HIS A 342 6.12 -56.42 -20.46
CA HIS A 342 7.21 -55.87 -21.30
C HIS A 342 7.32 -54.32 -21.44
N LYS A 343 8.52 -53.69 -21.47
CA LYS A 343 9.89 -54.20 -21.70
C LYS A 343 10.98 -53.26 -21.11
N LEU A 344 12.02 -53.89 -20.55
CA LEU A 344 13.47 -53.57 -20.47
C LEU A 344 14.08 -52.22 -20.95
N ALA A 345 15.22 -51.89 -20.31
CA ALA A 345 16.35 -51.02 -20.75
C ALA A 345 16.07 -49.50 -20.82
N ASP A 346 16.99 -48.56 -20.57
CA ASP A 346 18.39 -48.53 -20.05
C ASP A 346 18.73 -47.03 -19.75
N SER A 347 19.80 -46.59 -19.05
CA SER A 347 20.94 -47.21 -18.36
C SER A 347 21.55 -46.23 -17.29
N ASP A 348 22.55 -46.70 -16.54
CA ASP A 348 23.75 -46.05 -15.95
C ASP A 348 23.72 -44.55 -15.52
N GLN A 349 23.99 -44.17 -14.26
CA GLN A 349 25.25 -44.30 -13.50
C GLN A 349 26.47 -43.53 -14.05
N HIS A 350 26.74 -42.35 -13.48
CA HIS A 350 28.01 -41.90 -12.87
C HIS A 350 27.88 -40.40 -12.50
N SER A 351 28.54 -39.76 -11.52
CA SER A 351 29.33 -40.10 -10.32
C SER A 351 30.45 -39.04 -10.19
N PHE A 352 30.65 -38.48 -8.98
CA PHE A 352 31.86 -37.73 -8.53
C PHE A 352 32.11 -36.35 -9.18
N ASP A 353 32.21 -35.24 -8.42
CA ASP A 353 33.36 -34.73 -7.62
C ASP A 353 34.39 -33.97 -8.52
N GLN A 354 35.14 -32.94 -8.11
CA GLN A 354 35.33 -32.15 -6.87
C GLN A 354 36.21 -30.90 -7.20
N TYR A 355 36.27 -29.88 -6.31
CA TYR A 355 37.28 -28.78 -6.25
C TYR A 355 37.40 -27.84 -7.49
N ASP A 356 38.01 -26.64 -7.48
CA ASP A 356 38.76 -25.80 -6.53
C ASP A 356 38.08 -24.38 -6.47
N ASN A 357 38.14 -23.51 -5.45
CA ASN A 357 39.17 -23.07 -4.49
C ASN A 357 40.28 -22.17 -5.08
N PHE A 358 40.14 -20.84 -4.94
CA PHE A 358 41.26 -19.89 -5.10
C PHE A 358 41.08 -18.68 -4.16
N GLU A 359 42.00 -18.52 -3.21
CA GLU A 359 42.09 -17.38 -2.29
C GLU A 359 42.99 -16.27 -2.85
N SER A 360 42.77 -15.03 -2.38
CA SER A 360 43.78 -13.98 -2.11
C SER A 360 44.65 -13.46 -3.28
N GLU A 361 44.97 -12.16 -3.41
CA GLU A 361 45.64 -11.30 -2.43
C GLU A 361 45.60 -9.80 -2.81
N ASN A 362 45.91 -8.94 -1.83
CA ASN A 362 46.62 -7.63 -1.91
C ASN A 362 46.28 -6.63 -3.03
N SER A 363 45.98 -5.36 -2.72
CA SER A 363 47.05 -4.48 -2.19
C SER A 363 46.54 -3.14 -1.63
N LEU A 364 46.99 -2.81 -0.42
CA LEU A 364 46.88 -1.50 0.24
C LEU A 364 48.21 -0.74 0.06
N SER A 365 48.25 0.38 -0.66
CA SER A 365 49.39 1.32 -0.58
C SER A 365 49.12 2.68 -1.27
N ARG A 366 49.05 3.75 -0.45
CA ARG A 366 49.58 5.11 -0.67
C ARG A 366 49.13 5.90 -1.92
N TYR A 367 48.65 7.12 -1.68
CA TYR A 367 49.50 8.31 -1.90
C TYR A 367 49.13 9.43 -0.92
N ARG A 368 49.94 10.50 -0.96
CA ARG A 368 50.01 11.61 0.01
C ARG A 368 48.95 12.68 -0.24
#